data_AF-A0A7C1A8H3-F1
#
_entry.id   AF-A0A7C1A8H3-F1
#
_cell.length_a   1.000
_cell.length_b   1.000
_cell.length_c   1.000
_cell.angle_alpha   90.00
_cell.angle_beta   90.00
_cell.angle_gamma   90.00
#
_symmetry.space_group_name_H-M   'P 1'
#
loop_
_entity.id
_entity.type
_entity.pdbx_description
1 polymer ?
#
loop_
_entity_poly.entity_id
_entity_poly.type
_entity_poly.pdbx_seq_one_letter_code
_entity_poly.pdbx_strand_id
1 'polypeptide(L)' 'MVVISDSSALISLLSVEKLDILGKLFETVMIPEVVYNEVFNKKVSNLDLKKTKFLQIEKVTDRKMVKSLIMEKVRLLH' A
#
# COMPACT_ATOMS: atom_id res chain seq x y z
N MET A 1 7.23 -11.14 9.27
CA MET A 1 7.30 -9.68 9.56
C MET A 1 6.22 -8.97 8.77
N VAL A 2 5.44 -8.08 9.39
CA VAL A 2 4.35 -7.34 8.73
C VAL A 2 4.86 -5.98 8.26
N VAL A 3 4.67 -5.65 6.98
CA VAL A 3 5.03 -4.35 6.41
C VAL A 3 3.78 -3.69 5.84
N ILE A 4 3.67 -2.37 6.03
CA ILE A 4 2.61 -1.55 5.43
C ILE A 4 3.22 -0.84 4.22
N SER A 5 2.66 -1.05 3.04
CA SER A 5 3.14 -0.40 1.81
C SER A 5 2.32 0.83 1.46
N ASP A 6 3.00 1.88 1.01
CA ASP A 6 2.36 3.07 0.43
C ASP A 6 2.20 2.93 -1.10
N SER A 7 1.57 3.93 -1.72
CA SER A 7 1.33 3.94 -3.16
C SER A 7 2.61 4.06 -3.98
N SER A 8 3.57 4.86 -3.52
CA SER A 8 4.82 5.11 -4.24
C SER A 8 5.66 3.84 -4.38
N ALA A 9 5.83 3.09 -3.29
CA ALA A 9 6.57 1.82 -3.31
C ALA A 9 5.92 0.79 -4.25
N LEU A 10 4.58 0.67 -4.21
CA LEU A 10 3.85 -0.26 -5.08
C LEU A 10 3.97 0.15 -6.55
N ILE A 11 3.82 1.44 -6.87
CA ILE A 11 3.95 1.97 -8.23
C ILE A 11 5.37 1.71 -8.77
N SER A 12 6.40 1.98 -7.97
CA SER A 12 7.79 1.74 -8.37
C SER A 12 8.09 0.27 -8.65
N LEU A 13 7.50 -0.66 -7.89
CA LEU A 13 7.71 -2.10 -8.11
C LEU A 13 6.89 -2.64 -9.29
N LEU A 14 5.68 -2.10 -9.49
CA LEU A 14 4.84 -2.44 -10.64
C LEU A 14 5.46 -1.96 -11.95
N SER A 15 6.06 -0.77 -11.99
CA SER A 15 6.65 -0.21 -13.21
C SER A 15 7.84 -1.02 -13.75
N VAL A 16 8.48 -1.82 -12.89
CA VAL A 16 9.58 -2.72 -13.25
C VAL A 16 9.17 -4.20 -13.20
N GLU A 17 7.88 -4.50 -13.04
CA GLU A 17 7.33 -5.87 -12.95
C GLU A 17 7.95 -6.72 -11.83
N LYS A 18 8.39 -6.09 -10.73
CA LYS A 18 9.05 -6.75 -9.57
C LYS A 18 8.20 -6.78 -8.30
N LEU A 19 6.88 -6.76 -8.44
CA LEU A 19 5.97 -6.87 -7.28
C LEU A 19 6.20 -8.17 -6.49
N ASP A 20 6.68 -9.24 -7.13
CA ASP A 20 7.00 -10.52 -6.51
C ASP A 20 8.11 -10.44 -5.44
N ILE A 21 8.98 -9.43 -5.50
CA ILE A 21 10.02 -9.21 -4.49
C ILE A 21 9.40 -9.01 -3.10
N LEU A 22 8.26 -8.34 -3.01
CA LEU A 22 7.57 -8.15 -1.74
C LEU A 22 7.21 -9.48 -1.07
N GLY A 23 6.72 -10.45 -1.84
CA GLY A 23 6.40 -11.79 -1.32
C GLY A 23 7.62 -12.65 -0.99
N LYS A 24 8.80 -12.30 -1.51
CA LYS A 24 10.08 -12.96 -1.16
C LYS A 24 10.69 -12.38 0.12
N LEU A 25 10.50 -11.09 0.36
CA LEU A 25 11.04 -10.39 1.52
C LEU A 25 10.12 -10.44 2.74
N PHE A 26 8.80 -10.46 2.50
CA PHE A 26 7.80 -10.37 3.55
C PHE A 26 6.75 -11.46 3.38
N GLU A 27 6.38 -12.10 4.49
CA GLU A 27 5.28 -13.05 4.53
C GLU A 27 3.93 -12.38 4.25
N THR A 28 3.77 -11.14 4.72
CA THR A 28 2.53 -10.37 4.57
C THR A 28 2.86 -8.89 4.39
N VAL A 29 2.29 -8.32 3.33
CA VAL A 29 2.31 -6.89 3.05
C VAL A 29 0.89 -6.38 3.13
N MET A 30 0.64 -5.56 4.14
CA MET A 30 -0.63 -4.87 4.32
C MET A 30 -0.69 -3.64 3.42
N ILE A 31 -1.81 -3.48 2.71
CA ILE A 31 -2.09 -2.34 1.86
C ILE A 31 -3.39 -1.70 2.34
N PRO A 32 -3.38 -0.41 2.71
CA PRO A 32 -4.62 0.32 2.99
C PRO A 32 -5.54 0.32 1.76
N GLU A 33 -6.85 0.10 1.95
CA GLU A 33 -7.84 0.07 0.85
C GLU A 33 -7.75 1.31 -0.07
N VAL A 34 -7.48 2.50 0.50
CA VAL A 34 -7.30 3.73 -0.27
C VAL A 34 -6.07 3.66 -1.18
N VAL A 35 -4.95 3.10 -0.69
CA VAL A 35 -3.72 2.92 -1.47
C VAL A 35 -3.94 1.88 -2.56
N TYR A 36 -4.63 0.77 -2.25
CA TYR A 36 -5.00 -0.21 -3.26
C TYR A 36 -5.83 0.43 -4.38
N ASN A 37 -6.84 1.23 -4.02
CA ASN A 37 -7.68 1.94 -4.97
C ASN A 37 -6.93 3.07 -5.71
N GLU A 38 -5.84 3.62 -5.18
CA GLU A 38 -5.02 4.58 -5.90
C GLU A 38 -4.16 3.89 -6.96
N VAL A 39 -3.55 2.77 -6.60
CA VAL A 39 -2.55 2.07 -7.42
C VAL A 39 -3.20 1.17 -8.48
N PHE A 40 -4.31 0.51 -8.16
CA PHE A 40 -4.91 -0.53 -9.00
C PHE A 40 -6.23 -0.12 -9.67
N ASN A 41 -6.71 1.11 -9.46
CA ASN A 41 -7.98 1.57 -10.04
C ASN A 41 -7.75 2.30 -11.38
N LYS A 42 -8.23 1.66 -12.45
CA LYS A 42 -8.17 2.00 -13.88
C LYS A 42 -7.04 1.29 -14.65
N LYS A 43 -7.45 0.27 -15.41
CA LYS A 43 -6.82 -0.26 -16.64
C LYS A 43 -5.44 -0.88 -16.54
N VAL A 44 -4.68 -0.66 -15.47
CA VAL A 44 -3.43 -1.36 -15.20
C VAL A 44 -3.77 -2.52 -14.32
N SER A 45 -3.98 -3.71 -14.91
CA SER A 45 -3.34 -4.93 -14.43
C SER A 45 -4.07 -6.17 -14.92
N ASN A 46 -3.39 -6.91 -15.79
CA ASN A 46 -3.41 -8.37 -15.70
C ASN A 46 -2.71 -8.77 -14.38
N LEU A 47 -3.17 -8.27 -13.23
CA LEU A 47 -2.59 -8.64 -11.94
C LEU A 47 -2.96 -10.10 -11.77
N ASP A 48 -1.96 -10.95 -11.92
CA ASP A 48 -2.12 -12.36 -11.75
C ASP A 48 -2.34 -12.58 -10.26
N LEU A 49 -3.61 -12.57 -9.82
CA LEU A 49 -4.04 -12.69 -8.42
C LEU A 49 -3.43 -13.91 -7.73
N LYS A 50 -2.96 -14.90 -8.52
CA LYS A 50 -2.20 -16.06 -8.06
C LYS A 50 -0.83 -15.71 -7.47
N LYS A 51 -0.19 -14.64 -7.94
CA LYS A 51 1.12 -14.17 -7.47
C LYS A 51 1.02 -13.27 -6.25
N THR A 52 -0.16 -12.76 -5.89
CA THR A 52 -0.34 -11.73 -4.85
C THR A 52 -0.87 -12.28 -3.53
N LYS A 53 -0.62 -13.55 -3.21
CA LYS A 53 -1.07 -14.16 -1.94
C LYS A 53 -0.51 -13.50 -0.68
N PHE A 54 0.61 -12.80 -0.81
CA PHE A 54 1.26 -12.06 0.28
C PHE A 54 0.64 -10.67 0.51
N LEU A 55 -0.28 -10.20 -0.36
CA LEU A 55 -0.93 -8.90 -0.20
C LEU A 55 -2.23 -9.05 0.62
N GLN A 56 -2.34 -8.26 1.68
CA GLN A 56 -3.54 -8.17 2.50
C GLN A 56 -4.10 -6.74 2.46
N ILE A 57 -5.31 -6.59 1.96
CA ILE A 57 -5.96 -5.28 1.84
C ILE A 57 -6.73 -5.00 3.12
N GLU A 58 -6.42 -3.88 3.77
CA GLU A 58 -6.98 -3.53 5.07
C GLU A 58 -7.66 -2.16 5.07
N LYS A 59 -8.79 -2.06 5.77
CA LYS A 59 -9.52 -0.80 5.90
C LYS A 59 -8.98 0.01 7.06
N VAL A 60 -8.71 1.29 6.82
CA VAL A 60 -8.35 2.23 7.89
C VAL A 60 -9.61 2.54 8.71
N THR A 61 -9.62 2.09 9.96
CA THR A 61 -10.76 2.24 10.88
C THR A 61 -10.66 3.51 11.71
N ASP A 62 -9.47 3.85 12.22
CA ASP A 62 -9.28 5.02 13.08
C ASP A 62 -9.05 6.32 12.28
N ARG A 63 -10.16 6.89 11.81
CA ARG A 63 -10.14 8.18 11.11
C ARG A 63 -9.79 9.37 12.01
N LYS A 64 -9.97 9.25 13.33
CA LYS A 64 -9.64 10.34 14.27
C LYS A 64 -8.12 10.48 14.39
N MET A 65 -7.43 9.36 14.56
CA MET A 65 -5.97 9.32 14.61
C MET A 65 -5.34 9.82 13.31
N VAL A 66 -5.88 9.41 12.15
CA VAL A 66 -5.41 9.92 10.84
C VAL A 66 -5.48 11.45 10.79
N LYS A 67 -6.60 12.05 11.21
CA LYS A 67 -6.73 13.52 11.25
C LYS A 67 -5.73 14.16 12.20
N SER A 68 -5.52 13.57 13.38
CA SER A 68 -4.54 14.07 14.35
C SER A 68 -3.11 14.07 13.78
N LEU A 69 -2.72 13.00 13.08
CA LEU A 69 -1.40 12.89 12.46
C LEU A 69 -1.20 13.91 11.34
N ILE A 70 -2.24 14.17 10.55
CA ILE A 70 -2.20 15.20 9.49
C ILE A 70 -2.02 16.59 10.11
N MET A 71 -2.75 16.90 11.18
CA MET A 71 -2.64 18.19 11.87
C MET A 71 -1.24 18.41 12.46
N GLU A 72 -0.65 17.39 13.08
CA GLU A 72 0.71 17.48 13.63
C GLU A 72 1.76 17.71 12.53
N LYS A 73 1.62 17.05 11.38
CA LYS A 73 2.49 17.29 10.22
C LYS A 73 2.46 18.75 9.77
N VAL A 74 1.29 19.38 9.75
CA VAL A 74 1.14 20.80 9.40
C VAL A 74 1.80 21.70 10.44
N ARG A 75 1.68 21.36 11.73
CA ARG A 75 2.29 22.11 12.84
C ARG A 75 3.82 22.10 12.78
N LEU A 76 4.43 20.99 12.38
CA LEU A 76 5.90 20.86 12.28
C LEU A 76 6.52 21.62 11.09
N LEU A 77 5.70 22.14 10.17
CA LEU A 77 6.13 22.88 8.99
C LEU A 77 6.05 24.41 9.18
N HIS A 78 5.68 24.88 10.38
CA HIS A 78 5.57 26.28 10.79
C HIS A 78 6.44 26.52 12.03
#